data_AF-A0A091LRZ5-F1
#
_entry.id   AF-A0A091LRZ5-F1
#
_cell.length_a   1.000
_cell.length_b   1.000
_cell.length_c   1.000
_cell.angle_alpha   90.00
_cell.angle_beta   90.00
_cell.angle_gamma   90.00
#
_symmetry.space_group_name_H-M   'P 1'
#
loop_
_entity.id
_entity.type
_entity.pdbx_description
1 polymer ?
#
loop_
_entity_poly.entity_id
_entity_poly.type
_entity_poly.pdbx_seq_one_letter_code
_entity_poly.pdbx_strand_id
1 'polypeptide(L)'
;VTRALRDHRTFLQVLIRGFLPGSLICHGDMVFQHPAPTSLEVLEALVLSVGSNKSLAGSDFQVDPYSLTVGEDTLEHPLPEAGFPEYGVAIMVVCGLCIITAPIILLVCLRTKTLSWQDVTVLWERRDPEAGIQTLEMDNQGFW
;
A
#
# COMPACT_ATOMS: atom_id res chain seq x y z
N VAL A 1 -4.57 36.10 5.45
CA VAL A 1 -5.61 36.37 4.42
C VAL A 1 -5.53 37.78 3.86
N THR A 2 -5.75 38.85 4.64
CA THR A 2 -5.73 40.24 4.11
C THR A 2 -4.40 40.64 3.44
N ARG A 3 -3.28 40.09 3.92
CA ARG A 3 -1.97 40.23 3.26
C ARG A 3 -1.87 39.55 1.89
N ALA A 4 -2.56 38.42 1.67
CA ALA A 4 -2.59 37.72 0.39
C ALA A 4 -3.27 38.53 -0.70
N LEU A 5 -4.35 39.24 -0.33
CA LEU A 5 -5.18 40.01 -1.24
C LEU A 5 -4.78 41.48 -1.30
N ARG A 6 -3.71 41.88 -0.60
CA ARG A 6 -3.26 43.27 -0.51
C ARG A 6 -2.80 43.83 -1.85
N ASP A 7 -2.37 42.96 -2.76
CA ASP A 7 -1.91 43.35 -4.09
C ASP A 7 -3.06 43.71 -5.03
N HIS A 8 -4.30 43.30 -4.71
CA HIS A 8 -5.50 43.76 -5.39
C HIS A 8 -5.94 45.11 -4.84
N ARG A 9 -5.74 46.19 -5.62
CA ARG A 9 -6.12 47.56 -5.22
C ARG A 9 -7.61 47.75 -4.93
N THR A 10 -8.45 46.84 -5.40
CA THR A 10 -9.89 46.85 -5.18
C THR A 10 -10.32 46.06 -3.95
N PHE A 11 -9.42 45.37 -3.26
CA PHE A 11 -9.75 44.61 -2.06
C PHE A 11 -10.15 45.54 -0.90
N LEU A 12 -11.38 45.41 -0.40
CA LEU A 12 -11.90 46.21 0.70
C LEU A 12 -11.77 45.45 2.02
N GLN A 13 -12.34 44.24 2.10
CA GLN A 13 -12.46 43.51 3.35
C GLN A 13 -12.69 42.01 3.14
N VAL A 14 -12.23 41.19 4.10
CA VAL A 14 -12.67 39.79 4.27
C VAL A 14 -13.55 39.72 5.51
N LEU A 15 -14.73 39.10 5.39
CA LEU A 15 -15.63 38.80 6.48
C LEU A 15 -15.66 37.29 6.73
N ILE A 16 -15.22 36.83 7.90
CA ILE A 16 -15.30 35.42 8.27
C ILE A 16 -16.72 35.15 8.81
N ARG A 17 -17.48 34.31 8.12
CA ARG A 17 -18.85 33.93 8.50
C ARG A 17 -18.88 32.93 9.63
N GLY A 18 -17.88 32.05 9.71
CA GLY A 18 -17.77 31.08 10.79
C GLY A 18 -16.78 29.97 10.51
N PHE A 19 -16.59 29.15 11.54
CA PHE A 19 -15.79 27.93 11.51
C PHE A 19 -16.71 26.73 11.69
N LEU A 20 -16.61 25.75 10.80
CA LEU A 20 -17.38 24.51 10.91
C LEU A 20 -16.63 23.52 11.84
N PRO A 21 -17.35 22.74 12.67
CA PRO A 21 -16.73 21.73 13.51
C PRO A 21 -16.14 20.58 12.67
N GLY A 22 -14.87 20.23 12.91
CA GLY A 22 -14.11 19.24 12.13
C GLY A 22 -12.65 19.66 11.92
N SER A 23 -12.07 19.38 10.73
CA SER A 23 -10.93 20.16 10.27
C SER A 23 -11.39 21.63 10.16
N LEU A 24 -10.57 22.59 10.58
CA LEU A 24 -10.97 24.00 10.66
C LEU A 24 -11.30 24.57 9.28
N ILE A 25 -12.53 24.38 8.80
CA ILE A 25 -13.05 24.94 7.57
C ILE A 25 -13.54 26.35 7.88
N CYS A 26 -12.94 27.33 7.22
CA CYS A 26 -13.27 28.74 7.37
C CYS A 26 -14.08 29.20 6.16
N HIS A 27 -15.35 29.58 6.36
CA HIS A 27 -16.12 30.28 5.34
C HIS A 27 -16.02 31.79 5.55
N GLY A 28 -15.72 32.52 4.48
CA GLY A 28 -15.73 33.97 4.51
C GLY A 28 -16.06 34.58 3.16
N ASP A 29 -16.59 35.79 3.20
CA ASP A 29 -16.83 36.61 2.02
C ASP A 29 -15.67 37.56 1.81
N MET A 30 -15.31 37.78 0.55
CA MET A 30 -14.31 38.77 0.15
C MET A 30 -15.04 39.87 -0.62
N VAL A 31 -14.92 41.10 -0.14
CA VAL A 31 -15.59 42.27 -0.73
C VAL A 31 -14.56 43.06 -1.52
N PHE A 32 -14.87 43.30 -2.79
CA PHE A 32 -14.04 44.07 -3.72
C PHE A 32 -14.80 45.29 -4.24
N GLN A 33 -14.09 46.39 -4.43
CA GLN A 33 -14.57 47.59 -5.11
C GLN A 33 -14.62 47.34 -6.63
N HIS A 34 -15.55 47.99 -7.32
CA HIS A 34 -15.64 47.85 -8.78
C HIS A 34 -14.43 48.48 -9.49
N PRO A 35 -13.81 47.80 -10.48
CA PRO A 35 -14.16 46.47 -11.01
C PRO A 35 -13.66 45.33 -10.10
N ALA A 36 -14.56 44.37 -9.81
CA ALA A 36 -14.22 43.21 -8.99
C ALA A 36 -13.39 42.20 -9.82
N PRO A 37 -12.32 41.63 -9.25
CA PRO A 37 -11.55 40.56 -9.90
C PRO A 37 -12.40 39.30 -10.06
N THR A 38 -12.01 38.44 -11.00
CA THR A 38 -12.66 37.13 -11.19
C THR A 38 -12.32 36.19 -10.03
N SER A 39 -13.18 35.20 -9.77
CA SER A 39 -12.96 34.22 -8.69
C SER A 39 -11.66 33.41 -8.89
N LEU A 40 -11.31 33.10 -10.13
CA LEU A 40 -10.06 32.45 -10.51
C LEU A 40 -8.84 33.31 -10.16
N GLU A 41 -8.83 34.60 -10.50
CA GLU A 41 -7.74 35.51 -10.14
C GLU A 41 -7.52 35.59 -8.62
N VAL A 42 -8.62 35.60 -7.86
CA VAL A 42 -8.57 35.63 -6.39
C VAL A 42 -8.04 34.30 -5.84
N LEU A 43 -8.46 33.17 -6.42
CA LEU A 43 -7.96 31.84 -6.05
C LEU A 43 -6.46 31.73 -6.31
N GLU A 44 -5.99 32.14 -7.49
CA GLU A 44 -4.57 32.14 -7.84
C GLU A 44 -3.76 33.01 -6.87
N ALA A 45 -4.22 34.22 -6.56
CA ALA A 45 -3.55 35.10 -5.60
C ALA A 45 -3.46 34.46 -4.19
N LEU A 46 -4.52 33.79 -3.74
CA LEU A 46 -4.51 33.09 -2.45
C LEU A 46 -3.52 31.91 -2.47
N VAL A 47 -3.51 31.12 -3.53
CA VAL A 47 -2.60 29.98 -3.71
C VAL A 47 -1.14 30.44 -3.77
N LEU A 48 -0.84 31.49 -4.53
CA LEU A 48 0.49 32.10 -4.61
C LEU A 48 0.95 32.65 -3.26
N SER A 49 0.02 33.08 -2.42
CA SER A 49 0.33 33.54 -1.06
C SER A 49 0.62 32.39 -0.08
N VAL A 50 0.31 31.14 -0.44
CA VAL A 50 0.68 29.99 0.38
C VAL A 50 2.17 29.73 0.23
N GLY A 51 2.92 30.00 1.29
CA GLY A 51 4.36 29.79 1.32
C GLY A 51 4.75 28.31 1.18
N SER A 52 6.03 28.05 0.93
CA SER A 52 6.59 26.68 0.85
C SER A 52 6.36 25.84 2.12
N ASN A 53 6.17 26.50 3.26
CA ASN A 53 5.80 25.91 4.55
C ASN A 53 4.29 25.71 4.73
N LYS A 54 3.50 25.79 3.65
CA LYS A 54 2.02 25.72 3.66
C LYS A 54 1.33 26.80 4.49
N SER A 55 2.06 27.85 4.85
CA SER A 55 1.51 28.99 5.59
C SER A 55 0.78 29.94 4.66
N LEU A 56 -0.44 30.33 5.01
CA LEU A 56 -1.18 31.33 4.26
C LEU A 56 -0.62 32.74 4.54
N ALA A 57 -0.09 33.40 3.52
CA ALA A 57 0.43 34.77 3.57
C ALA A 57 1.46 35.04 4.69
N GLY A 58 2.28 34.04 5.01
CA GLY A 58 3.32 34.12 6.05
C GLY A 58 2.76 34.21 7.49
N SER A 59 1.57 33.68 7.73
CA SER A 59 0.96 33.55 9.06
C SER A 59 1.21 32.18 9.70
N ASP A 60 0.84 31.98 10.96
CA ASP A 60 0.92 30.65 11.58
C ASP A 60 -0.20 29.70 11.11
N PHE A 61 -1.08 30.17 10.23
CA PHE A 61 -2.19 29.40 9.70
C PHE A 61 -1.74 28.55 8.49
N GLN A 62 -1.62 27.25 8.72
CA GLN A 62 -1.29 26.29 7.68
C GLN A 62 -2.56 25.88 6.92
N VAL A 63 -2.51 26.00 5.59
CA VAL A 63 -3.62 25.64 4.71
C VAL A 63 -3.08 24.82 3.56
N ASP A 64 -3.80 23.76 3.22
CA ASP A 64 -3.55 23.02 2.00
C ASP A 64 -4.04 23.83 0.78
N PRO A 65 -3.17 24.18 -0.20
CA PRO A 65 -3.55 24.98 -1.35
C PRO A 65 -4.73 24.39 -2.14
N TYR A 66 -4.80 23.06 -2.23
CA TYR A 66 -5.83 22.36 -2.99
C TYR A 66 -7.19 22.29 -2.27
N SER A 67 -7.22 22.63 -0.97
CA SER A 67 -8.44 22.76 -0.19
C SER A 67 -9.07 24.16 -0.30
N LEU A 68 -8.43 25.10 -1.01
CA LEU A 68 -8.95 26.45 -1.22
C LEU A 68 -9.97 26.47 -2.35
N THR A 69 -11.15 27.04 -2.07
CA THR A 69 -12.23 27.23 -3.04
C THR A 69 -12.69 28.68 -3.00
N VAL A 70 -12.86 29.31 -4.16
CA VAL A 70 -13.39 30.69 -4.27
C VAL A 70 -14.57 30.67 -5.24
N GLY A 71 -15.78 30.87 -4.72
CA GLY A 71 -16.99 30.76 -5.54
C GLY A 71 -17.19 29.33 -6.03
N GLU A 72 -17.22 29.15 -7.35
CA GLU A 72 -17.30 27.83 -8.02
C GLU A 72 -15.93 27.33 -8.50
N ASP A 73 -14.87 28.14 -8.35
CA ASP A 73 -13.51 27.79 -8.76
C ASP A 73 -12.77 27.05 -7.64
N THR A 74 -12.17 25.92 -8.00
CA THR A 74 -11.34 25.09 -7.12
C THR A 74 -10.11 24.62 -7.89
N LEU A 75 -8.97 24.48 -7.22
CA LEU A 75 -7.79 23.89 -7.85
C LEU A 75 -8.01 22.41 -8.15
N GLU A 76 -7.57 21.97 -9.33
CA GLU A 76 -7.52 20.55 -9.64
C GLU A 76 -6.56 19.85 -8.66
N HIS A 77 -7.12 18.90 -7.90
CA HIS A 77 -6.32 18.07 -7.03
C HIS A 77 -5.39 17.20 -7.89
N PRO A 78 -4.10 17.08 -7.55
CA PRO A 78 -3.24 16.09 -8.17
C PRO A 78 -3.92 14.74 -7.97
N LEU A 79 -4.13 14.02 -9.08
CA LEU A 79 -4.63 12.65 -9.01
C LEU A 79 -3.76 11.89 -8.01
N PRO A 80 -4.36 11.14 -7.07
CA PRO A 80 -3.58 10.34 -6.14
C PRO A 80 -2.57 9.54 -6.94
N GLU A 81 -1.27 9.73 -6.66
CA GLU A 81 -0.25 8.90 -7.29
C GLU A 81 -0.69 7.45 -7.10
N ALA A 82 -0.71 6.69 -8.20
CA ALA A 82 -1.04 5.28 -8.16
C ALA A 82 0.00 4.59 -7.26
N GLY A 83 -0.33 4.49 -5.98
CA GLY A 83 0.53 3.91 -4.97
C GLY A 83 0.89 2.50 -5.39
N PHE A 84 2.13 2.10 -5.10
CA PHE A 84 2.60 0.75 -5.33
C PHE A 84 1.55 -0.24 -4.80
N PRO A 85 1.13 -1.26 -5.59
CA PRO A 85 0.06 -2.14 -5.18
C PRO A 85 0.37 -2.71 -3.80
N GLU A 86 -0.56 -2.59 -2.84
CA GLU A 86 -0.35 -3.01 -1.44
C GLU A 86 0.10 -4.49 -1.35
N TYR A 87 -0.28 -5.30 -2.35
CA TYR A 87 0.09 -6.70 -2.50
C TYR A 87 1.52 -6.95 -2.99
N GLY A 88 2.19 -5.95 -3.55
CA GLY A 88 3.54 -6.10 -4.13
C GLY A 88 4.56 -6.56 -3.08
N VAL A 89 4.47 -6.04 -1.86
CA VAL A 89 5.35 -6.43 -0.74
C VAL A 89 5.07 -7.87 -0.33
N ALA A 90 3.80 -8.27 -0.23
CA ALA A 90 3.41 -9.64 0.13
C ALA A 90 3.93 -10.66 -0.90
N ILE A 91 3.79 -10.36 -2.19
CA ILE A 91 4.28 -11.22 -3.27
C ILE A 91 5.81 -11.37 -3.19
N MET A 92 6.54 -10.28 -2.98
CA MET A 92 8.00 -10.31 -2.84
C MET A 92 8.45 -11.18 -1.67
N VAL A 93 7.80 -11.07 -0.51
CA VAL A 93 8.10 -11.87 0.69
C VAL A 93 7.83 -13.35 0.46
N VAL A 94 6.66 -13.69 -0.10
CA VAL A 94 6.27 -15.07 -0.38
C VAL A 94 7.22 -15.70 -1.40
N CYS A 95 7.52 -15.00 -2.49
CA CYS A 95 8.47 -15.47 -3.51
C CYS A 95 9.86 -15.69 -2.92
N GLY A 96 10.38 -14.77 -2.10
CA GLY A 96 11.67 -14.92 -1.45
C GLY A 96 11.73 -16.14 -0.52
N LEU A 97 10.67 -16.36 0.26
CA LEU A 97 10.58 -17.54 1.14
C LEU A 97 10.57 -18.85 0.34
N CYS A 98 9.80 -18.91 -0.75
CA CYS A 98 9.76 -20.08 -1.64
C CYS A 98 11.13 -20.37 -2.28
N ILE A 99 11.85 -19.34 -2.73
CA ILE A 99 13.18 -19.50 -3.36
C ILE A 99 14.21 -20.01 -2.36
N ILE A 100 14.11 -19.66 -1.07
CA ILE A 100 15.03 -20.15 -0.04
C ILE A 100 14.65 -21.55 0.43
N THR A 101 13.35 -21.81 0.66
CA THR A 101 12.88 -23.09 1.22
C THR A 101 12.92 -24.24 0.22
N ALA A 102 12.58 -24.00 -1.05
CA ALA A 102 12.61 -25.02 -2.10
C ALA A 102 13.97 -25.73 -2.26
N PRO A 103 15.13 -25.04 -2.37
CA PRO A 103 16.42 -25.70 -2.48
C PRO A 103 16.81 -26.43 -1.19
N ILE A 104 16.45 -25.92 -0.02
CA ILE A 104 16.71 -26.60 1.26
C ILE A 104 15.94 -27.92 1.32
N ILE A 105 14.64 -27.89 1.01
CA ILE A 105 13.79 -29.08 0.97
C ILE A 105 14.32 -30.06 -0.08
N LEU A 106 14.68 -29.58 -1.27
CA LEU A 106 15.25 -30.40 -2.34
C LEU A 106 16.55 -31.08 -1.86
N LEU A 107 17.46 -30.34 -1.21
CA LEU A 107 18.71 -30.89 -0.68
C LEU A 107 18.45 -31.94 0.40
N VAL A 108 17.52 -31.69 1.32
CA VAL A 108 17.14 -32.65 2.36
C VAL A 108 16.54 -33.91 1.74
N CYS A 109 15.62 -33.76 0.79
CA CYS A 109 15.00 -34.88 0.07
C CYS A 109 16.01 -35.69 -0.74
N LEU A 110 17.01 -35.04 -1.36
CA LEU A 110 18.07 -35.76 -2.07
C LEU A 110 18.94 -36.54 -1.09
N ARG A 111 19.30 -35.95 0.06
CA ARG A 111 20.08 -36.64 1.10
C ARG A 111 19.35 -37.85 1.69
N THR A 112 18.06 -37.74 1.98
CA THR A 112 17.25 -38.86 2.49
C THR A 112 17.04 -39.93 1.43
N LYS A 113 16.83 -39.55 0.15
CA LYS A 113 16.78 -40.52 -0.95
C LYS A 113 18.09 -41.27 -1.13
N THR A 114 19.24 -40.60 -1.06
CA THR A 114 20.53 -41.29 -1.16
C THR A 114 20.76 -42.26 0.00
N LEU A 115 20.35 -41.88 1.21
CA LEU A 115 20.47 -42.75 2.39
C LEU A 115 19.54 -43.95 2.30
N SER A 116 18.29 -43.72 1.86
CA SER A 116 17.31 -44.78 1.61
C SER A 116 17.75 -45.72 0.50
N TRP A 117 18.37 -45.22 -0.56
CA TRP A 117 18.93 -46.06 -1.61
C TRP A 117 20.07 -46.95 -1.08
N GLN A 118 20.95 -46.40 -0.23
CA GLN A 118 22.01 -47.17 0.42
C GLN A 118 21.45 -48.27 1.33
N ASP A 119 20.42 -47.97 2.13
CA ASP A 119 19.79 -48.95 3.03
C ASP A 119 19.06 -50.06 2.24
N VAL A 120 18.37 -49.70 1.15
CA VAL A 120 17.75 -50.69 0.24
C VAL A 120 18.80 -51.57 -0.44
N THR A 121 19.93 -51.01 -0.89
CA THR A 121 21.02 -51.82 -1.47
C THR A 121 21.65 -52.78 -0.46
N VAL A 122 21.83 -52.35 0.79
CA VAL A 122 22.38 -53.19 1.87
C VAL A 122 21.42 -54.30 2.28
N LEU A 123 20.10 -54.04 2.30
CA LEU A 123 19.08 -55.06 2.55
C LEU A 123 18.97 -56.08 1.42
N TRP A 124 19.19 -55.67 0.17
CA TRP A 124 19.18 -56.56 -0.99
C TRP A 124 20.43 -57.45 -1.02
N GLU A 125 21.60 -56.92 -0.68
CA GLU A 125 22.87 -57.68 -0.60
C GLU A 125 22.87 -58.73 0.52
N ARG A 126 22.04 -58.55 1.56
CA ARG A 126 21.82 -59.57 2.61
C ARG A 126 20.89 -60.72 2.16
N ARG A 127 20.21 -60.59 1.03
CA ARG A 127 19.06 -61.43 0.69
C ARG A 127 19.25 -62.16 -0.64
N ASP A 128 20.27 -63.02 -0.72
CA ASP A 128 20.34 -64.16 -1.67
C ASP A 128 21.38 -65.19 -1.11
N PRO A 129 21.28 -66.54 -1.28
CA PRO A 129 20.30 -67.39 -1.98
C PRO A 129 19.87 -68.68 -1.20
N GLU A 130 19.60 -68.63 0.11
CA GLU A 130 19.31 -69.86 0.92
C GLU A 130 17.86 -69.96 1.44
N ALA A 131 16.91 -69.24 0.85
CA ALA A 131 15.51 -69.33 1.24
C ALA A 131 14.81 -70.47 0.50
N GLY A 132 15.03 -71.71 0.98
CA GLY A 132 14.25 -72.87 0.58
C GLY A 132 12.76 -72.62 0.81
N ILE A 133 11.99 -72.57 -0.28
CA ILE A 133 10.53 -72.49 -0.24
C ILE A 133 10.02 -73.85 0.25
N GLN A 134 9.69 -73.96 1.54
CA GLN A 134 8.88 -75.08 2.03
C GLN A 134 7.41 -74.67 1.95
N THR A 135 6.71 -75.28 1.01
CA THR A 135 5.26 -75.15 0.87
C THR A 135 4.58 -75.98 1.96
N LEU A 136 4.00 -75.30 2.94
CA LEU A 136 3.15 -75.91 3.96
C LEU A 136 1.73 -75.98 3.41
N GLU A 137 1.34 -77.15 2.89
CA GLU A 137 -0.08 -77.47 2.69
C GLU A 137 -0.67 -78.03 3.98
N MET A 138 -1.80 -77.47 4.41
CA MET A 138 -2.55 -77.95 5.56
C MET A 138 -3.97 -78.27 5.07
N ASP A 139 -4.28 -79.56 4.96
CA ASP A 139 -5.62 -80.05 4.62
C ASP A 139 -6.52 -79.96 5.87
N ASN A 140 -7.65 -79.27 5.73
CA ASN A 140 -8.62 -79.08 6.80
C ASN A 140 -9.87 -79.89 6.45
N GLN A 141 -9.91 -81.15 6.92
CA GLN A 141 -11.09 -81.99 6.78
C GLN A 141 -12.18 -81.46 7.70
N GLY A 142 -13.18 -80.80 7.10
CA GLY A 142 -14.34 -80.27 7.80
C GLY A 142 -15.09 -81.36 8.56
N PHE A 143 -15.30 -81.14 9.85
CA PHE A 143 -16.16 -81.97 10.68
C PHE A 143 -17.61 -81.48 10.55
N TRP A 144 -18.51 -82.42 10.23
CA TRP A 144 -19.97 -82.27 10.26
C TRP A 144 -20.50 -82.45 11.69
#